data_AF-A0A345HAA2-F1
#
_entry.id   AF-A0A345HAA2-F1
#
_cell.length_a   1.000
_cell.length_b   1.000
_cell.length_c   1.000
_cell.angle_alpha   90.00
_cell.angle_beta   90.00
_cell.angle_gamma   90.00
#
_symmetry.space_group_name_H-M   'P 1'
#
loop_
_entity.id
_entity.type
_entity.pdbx_description
1 polymer ?
#
loop_
_entity_poly.entity_id
_entity_poly.type
_entity_poly.pdbx_seq_one_letter_code
_entity_poly.pdbx_strand_id
1 'polypeptide(L)'
;MSTLLDCILFRLGILKRFVFILPKRNKALKLLYFNYVCDRDSNDTIIIRYNFDNALWYEFNDKKTFENRQVICRPDDGEKKLQLTVQGLYNKSNYTIVLQPNKVSILGIVNFKNNNRLIYNHSKIRCY
;
A
#
# COMPACT_ATOMS: atom_id res chain seq x y z
N MET A 1 24.80 1.03 -14.91
CA MET A 1 25.16 0.08 -13.83
C MET A 1 24.18 0.36 -12.68
N SER A 2 23.29 -0.50 -12.21
CA SER A 2 23.34 -1.96 -12.01
C SER A 2 21.94 -2.56 -11.79
N THR A 3 21.11 -2.65 -12.84
CA THR A 3 19.74 -3.22 -12.76
C THR A 3 19.70 -4.64 -12.19
N LEU A 4 20.78 -5.42 -12.37
CA LEU A 4 20.94 -6.76 -11.81
C LEU A 4 21.13 -6.74 -10.28
N LEU A 5 21.92 -5.81 -9.74
CA LEU A 5 22.14 -5.70 -8.29
C LEU A 5 20.85 -5.32 -7.59
N ASP A 6 20.08 -4.38 -8.15
CA ASP A 6 18.79 -3.98 -7.59
C ASP A 6 17.79 -5.14 -7.58
N CYS A 7 17.78 -5.97 -8.63
CA CYS A 7 16.97 -7.18 -8.68
C CYS A 7 17.38 -8.20 -7.60
N ILE A 8 18.68 -8.40 -7.39
CA ILE A 8 19.21 -9.32 -6.38
C ILE A 8 18.86 -8.83 -4.98
N LEU A 9 19.13 -7.55 -4.68
CA LEU A 9 18.79 -6.92 -3.41
C LEU A 9 17.30 -7.01 -3.12
N PHE A 10 16.46 -6.81 -4.14
CA PHE A 10 15.02 -6.96 -4.01
C PHE A 10 14.63 -8.40 -3.67
N ARG A 11 15.18 -9.40 -4.36
CA ARG A 11 14.92 -10.83 -4.06
C ARG A 11 15.39 -11.22 -2.66
N LEU A 12 16.55 -10.74 -2.22
CA LEU A 12 17.05 -10.96 -0.86
C LEU A 12 16.12 -10.31 0.19
N GLY A 13 15.58 -9.12 -0.10
CA GLY A 13 14.57 -8.47 0.73
C GLY A 13 13.29 -9.30 0.87
N ILE A 14 12.82 -9.91 -0.23
CA ILE A 14 11.68 -10.84 -0.19
C ILE A 14 12.02 -12.05 0.67
N LEU A 15 13.19 -12.67 0.47
CA LEU A 15 13.60 -13.86 1.22
C LEU A 15 13.70 -13.58 2.73
N LYS A 16 14.24 -12.43 3.12
CA LYS A 16 14.30 -12.00 4.53
C LYS A 16 12.90 -11.92 5.15
N ARG A 17 11.94 -11.29 4.46
CA ARG A 17 10.55 -11.20 4.93
C ARG A 17 9.85 -12.57 4.91
N PHE A 18 10.16 -13.42 3.94
CA PHE A 18 9.68 -14.80 3.87
C PHE A 18 10.06 -15.58 5.12
N VAL A 19 11.34 -15.59 5.50
CA VAL A 19 11.84 -16.28 6.70
C VAL A 19 11.17 -15.74 7.96
N PHE A 20 10.88 -14.44 8.03
CA PHE A 20 10.19 -13.83 9.17
C PHE A 20 8.70 -14.21 9.27
N ILE A 21 8.03 -14.41 8.13
CA ILE A 21 6.59 -14.74 8.09
C ILE A 21 6.37 -16.26 8.23
N LEU A 22 7.31 -17.08 7.76
CA LEU A 22 7.21 -18.54 7.76
C LEU A 22 6.80 -19.15 9.13
N PRO A 23 7.38 -18.76 10.28
CA PRO A 23 7.04 -19.33 11.58
C PRO A 23 5.72 -18.79 12.16
N LYS A 24 5.12 -17.75 11.58
CA LYS A 24 3.87 -17.19 12.12
C LYS A 24 2.71 -18.16 11.92
N ARG A 25 1.90 -18.33 12.97
CA ARG A 25 0.69 -19.17 12.96
C ARG A 25 -0.33 -18.69 11.94
N ASN A 26 -0.55 -17.37 11.86
CA ASN A 26 -1.43 -16.76 10.88
C ASN A 26 -0.61 -16.06 9.79
N LYS A 27 -0.79 -16.50 8.54
CA LYS A 27 -0.10 -15.99 7.35
C LYS A 27 -1.01 -15.14 6.46
N ALA A 28 -2.23 -14.85 6.93
CA ALA A 28 -3.15 -13.98 6.22
C ALA A 28 -2.58 -12.55 6.12
N LEU A 29 -2.83 -11.89 4.99
CA LEU A 29 -2.51 -10.49 4.83
C LEU A 29 -3.52 -9.69 5.63
N LYS A 30 -3.03 -8.76 6.44
CA LYS A 30 -3.89 -7.89 7.25
C LYS A 30 -3.40 -6.46 7.16
N LEU A 31 -4.27 -5.53 6.76
CA LEU A 31 -3.99 -4.11 6.90
C LEU A 31 -3.98 -3.75 8.40
N LEU A 32 -2.84 -3.27 8.91
CA LEU A 32 -2.68 -2.84 10.30
C LEU A 32 -3.07 -1.36 10.45
N TYR A 33 -2.61 -0.51 9.53
CA TYR A 33 -3.03 0.89 9.48
C TYR A 33 -2.90 1.46 8.07
N PHE A 34 -3.72 2.45 7.77
CA PHE A 34 -3.63 3.31 6.60
C PHE A 34 -3.87 4.75 7.04
N ASN A 35 -2.94 5.65 6.75
CA ASN A 35 -3.03 7.06 7.08
C ASN A 35 -2.47 7.91 5.92
N TYR A 36 -2.85 9.18 5.86
CA TYR A 36 -2.30 10.13 4.92
C TYR A 36 -2.08 11.48 5.62
N VAL A 37 -1.09 12.23 5.17
CA VAL A 37 -0.77 13.57 5.67
C VAL A 37 -0.45 14.46 4.48
N CYS A 38 -0.94 15.69 4.47
CA CYS A 38 -0.49 16.69 3.51
C CYS A 38 0.90 17.15 3.89
N ASP A 39 1.80 17.22 2.92
CA ASP A 39 3.13 17.75 3.20
C ASP A 39 3.00 19.22 3.61
N ARG A 40 3.68 19.60 4.70
CA ARG A 40 3.58 20.96 5.25
C ARG A 40 4.30 21.98 4.38
N ASP A 41 5.30 21.52 3.64
CA ASP A 41 6.17 22.38 2.83
C ASP A 41 5.61 22.57 1.40
N SER A 42 4.70 21.69 0.97
CA SER A 42 4.06 21.75 -0.34
C SER A 42 2.62 21.27 -0.21
N ASN A 43 1.67 22.22 -0.24
CA ASN A 43 0.22 21.96 -0.21
C ASN A 43 -0.25 21.03 -1.35
N ASP A 44 0.62 20.78 -2.33
CA ASP A 44 0.36 20.02 -3.54
C ASP A 44 0.77 18.55 -3.40
N THR A 45 1.34 18.12 -2.26
CA THR A 45 1.72 16.72 -2.07
C THR A 45 1.04 16.07 -0.88
N ILE A 46 0.72 14.78 -1.07
CA ILE A 46 0.09 13.92 -0.08
C ILE A 46 1.04 12.75 0.18
N ILE A 47 1.32 12.55 1.45
CA ILE A 47 2.12 11.45 1.96
C ILE A 47 1.16 10.37 2.46
N ILE A 48 1.09 9.25 1.76
CA ILE A 48 0.33 8.08 2.19
C ILE A 48 1.25 7.15 2.96
N ARG A 49 0.77 6.63 4.09
CA ARG A 49 1.44 5.63 4.91
C ARG A 49 0.52 4.44 5.11
N TYR A 50 1.01 3.25 4.85
CA TYR A 50 0.25 2.02 5.03
C TYR A 50 1.14 0.93 5.62
N ASN A 51 0.57 0.07 6.44
CA ASN A 51 1.29 -1.07 6.98
C ASN A 51 0.43 -2.31 6.93
N PHE A 52 0.99 -3.37 6.36
CA PHE A 52 0.35 -4.66 6.24
C PHE A 52 1.16 -5.69 7.01
N ASP A 53 0.49 -6.45 7.86
CA ASP A 53 1.07 -7.65 8.44
C ASP A 53 1.19 -8.73 7.36
N ASN A 54 2.27 -9.50 7.44
CA ASN A 54 2.60 -10.59 6.54
C ASN A 54 2.77 -10.19 5.06
N ALA A 55 3.02 -8.91 4.77
CA ALA A 55 3.37 -8.46 3.44
C ALA A 55 4.85 -8.73 3.12
N LEU A 56 5.08 -9.44 2.02
CA LEU A 56 6.43 -9.63 1.47
C LEU A 56 6.88 -8.36 0.75
N TRP A 57 6.07 -7.84 -0.16
CA TRP A 57 6.39 -6.63 -0.92
C TRP A 57 5.11 -6.00 -1.47
N TYR A 58 5.25 -4.81 -2.05
CA TYR A 58 4.16 -4.01 -2.59
C TYR A 58 4.40 -3.65 -4.05
N GLU A 59 3.35 -3.58 -4.84
CA GLU A 59 3.37 -2.93 -6.15
C GLU A 59 2.55 -1.66 -6.02
N PHE A 60 3.16 -0.51 -6.28
CA PHE A 60 2.49 0.78 -6.24
C PHE A 60 2.62 1.42 -7.63
N ASN A 61 1.49 1.60 -8.33
CA ASN A 61 1.44 2.06 -9.72
C ASN A 61 2.48 1.34 -10.60
N ASP A 62 2.36 0.02 -10.69
CA ASP A 62 3.21 -0.86 -11.51
C ASP A 62 4.71 -0.89 -11.12
N LYS A 63 5.08 -0.25 -9.99
CA LYS A 63 6.44 -0.28 -9.45
C LYS A 63 6.52 -1.11 -8.19
N LYS A 64 7.41 -2.11 -8.19
CA LYS A 64 7.68 -2.96 -7.02
C LYS A 64 8.48 -2.18 -5.98
N THR A 65 8.06 -2.28 -4.71
CA THR A 65 8.67 -1.57 -3.60
C THR A 65 8.49 -2.32 -2.27
N PHE A 66 9.35 -2.01 -1.30
CA PHE A 66 9.19 -2.40 0.10
C PHE A 66 8.68 -1.25 0.98
N GLU A 67 8.59 -0.05 0.39
CA GLU A 67 8.22 1.17 1.08
C GLU A 67 6.76 1.10 1.54
N ASN A 68 6.57 1.54 2.77
CA ASN A 68 5.29 1.70 3.44
C ASN A 68 4.80 3.16 3.40
N ARG A 69 5.56 4.04 2.75
CA ARG A 69 5.29 5.48 2.59
C ARG A 69 5.41 5.84 1.12
N GLN A 70 4.42 6.53 0.57
CA GLN A 70 4.41 7.02 -0.81
C GLN A 70 4.09 8.51 -0.82
N VAL A 71 4.86 9.29 -1.57
CA VAL A 71 4.63 10.73 -1.76
C VAL A 71 4.04 10.92 -3.14
N ILE A 72 2.88 11.56 -3.22
CA ILE A 72 2.12 11.69 -4.46
C ILE A 72 1.63 13.13 -4.59
N CYS A 73 1.66 13.67 -5.80
CA CYS A 73 1.00 14.95 -6.09
C CYS A 73 -0.51 14.82 -5.91
N ARG A 74 -1.07 15.73 -5.12
CA ARG A 74 -2.51 15.93 -4.95
C ARG A 74 -3.13 16.22 -6.32
N PRO A 75 -4.29 15.63 -6.64
CA PRO A 75 -5.03 16.05 -7.82
C PRO A 75 -5.61 17.45 -7.60
N ASP A 76 -5.39 18.35 -8.55
CA ASP A 76 -5.93 19.72 -8.52
C ASP A 76 -7.47 19.69 -8.58
N ASP A 77 -8.01 18.84 -9.46
CA ASP A 77 -9.44 18.59 -9.61
C ASP A 77 -9.76 17.10 -9.82
N GLY A 78 -10.95 16.70 -9.39
CA GLY A 78 -11.50 15.36 -9.65
C GLY A 78 -10.95 14.24 -8.77
N GLU A 79 -10.84 13.04 -9.35
CA GLU A 79 -10.43 11.84 -8.64
C GLU A 79 -9.23 11.18 -9.32
N LYS A 80 -8.14 10.96 -8.56
CA LYS A 80 -6.98 10.21 -9.02
C LYS A 80 -6.94 8.84 -8.34
N LYS A 81 -7.02 7.79 -9.14
CA LYS A 81 -6.95 6.40 -8.67
C LYS A 81 -5.53 5.88 -8.79
N LEU A 82 -5.04 5.24 -7.75
CA LEU A 82 -3.72 4.60 -7.69
C LEU A 82 -3.90 3.14 -7.32
N GLN A 83 -3.07 2.29 -7.89
CA GLN A 83 -3.12 0.86 -7.62
C GLN A 83 -2.07 0.49 -6.59
N LEU A 84 -2.51 -0.18 -5.52
CA LEU A 84 -1.64 -0.79 -4.53
C LEU A 84 -1.93 -2.28 -4.48
N THR A 85 -0.97 -3.07 -4.93
CA THR A 85 -0.97 -4.51 -4.77
C THR A 85 -0.12 -4.88 -3.57
N VAL A 86 -0.63 -5.72 -2.69
CA VAL A 86 0.10 -6.28 -1.56
C VAL A 86 0.31 -7.77 -1.82
N GLN A 87 1.58 -8.18 -1.88
CA GLN A 87 1.95 -9.57 -2.06
C GLN A 87 2.27 -10.21 -0.71
N GLY A 88 1.52 -11.25 -0.35
CA GLY A 88 1.77 -12.11 0.79
C GLY A 88 2.38 -13.44 0.36
N LEU A 89 2.53 -14.36 1.32
CA LEU A 89 3.17 -15.66 1.11
C LEU A 89 2.37 -16.56 0.14
N TYR A 90 1.05 -16.62 0.33
CA TYR A 90 0.14 -17.50 -0.43
C TYR A 90 -1.04 -16.74 -1.04
N ASN A 91 -1.11 -15.45 -0.81
CA ASN A 91 -2.23 -14.61 -1.20
C ASN A 91 -1.73 -13.27 -1.73
N LYS A 92 -2.59 -12.66 -2.54
CA LYS A 92 -2.41 -11.33 -3.11
C LYS A 92 -3.66 -10.53 -2.76
N SER A 93 -3.50 -9.26 -2.42
CA SER A 93 -4.62 -8.36 -2.18
C SER A 93 -4.42 -7.09 -2.98
N ASN A 94 -5.44 -6.69 -3.73
CA ASN A 94 -5.40 -5.50 -4.57
C ASN A 94 -6.25 -4.41 -3.92
N TYR A 95 -5.69 -3.21 -3.87
CA TYR A 95 -6.31 -2.02 -3.32
C TYR A 95 -6.26 -0.91 -4.36
N THR A 96 -7.34 -0.13 -4.42
CA THR A 96 -7.40 1.12 -5.16
C THR A 96 -7.40 2.26 -4.17
N ILE A 97 -6.34 3.06 -4.19
CA ILE A 97 -6.29 4.30 -3.43
C ILE A 97 -6.93 5.39 -4.28
N VAL A 98 -7.98 5.99 -3.75
CA VAL A 98 -8.74 7.05 -4.36
C VAL A 98 -8.33 8.36 -3.70
N LEU A 99 -7.65 9.22 -4.46
CA LEU A 99 -7.29 10.56 -4.07
C LEU A 99 -8.32 11.55 -4.63
N GLN A 100 -8.85 12.40 -3.76
CA GLN A 100 -9.65 13.56 -4.08
C GLN A 100 -8.98 14.78 -3.42
N PRO A 101 -9.26 16.02 -3.86
CA PRO A 101 -8.64 17.23 -3.31
C PRO A 101 -8.68 17.28 -1.77
N ASN A 102 -9.82 16.89 -1.20
CA ASN A 102 -10.11 17.00 0.23
C ASN A 102 -10.15 15.65 0.97
N LYS A 103 -9.94 14.52 0.27
CA LYS A 103 -10.11 13.19 0.87
C LYS A 103 -9.20 12.17 0.21
N VAL A 104 -8.63 11.29 1.03
CA VAL A 104 -8.00 10.05 0.55
C VAL A 104 -8.78 8.87 1.09
N SER A 105 -9.07 7.89 0.24
CA SER A 105 -9.69 6.64 0.65
C SER A 105 -8.98 5.45 0.04
N ILE A 106 -9.00 4.31 0.73
CA ILE A 106 -8.47 3.06 0.23
C ILE A 106 -9.60 2.05 0.07
N LEU A 107 -9.83 1.62 -1.16
CA LEU A 107 -10.83 0.63 -1.52
C LEU A 107 -10.10 -0.70 -1.73
N GLY A 108 -10.27 -1.64 -0.79
CA GLY A 108 -9.68 -2.97 -0.93
C GLY A 108 -10.64 -3.95 -1.60
N ILE A 109 -10.13 -4.73 -2.55
CA ILE A 109 -10.73 -6.02 -2.90
C ILE A 109 -9.95 -7.07 -2.12
N VAL A 110 -10.46 -7.42 -0.94
CA VAL A 110 -9.95 -8.59 -0.24
C VAL A 110 -10.61 -9.80 -0.90
N ASN A 111 -9.87 -10.56 -1.70
CA ASN A 111 -10.31 -11.89 -2.16
C ASN A 111 -10.30 -12.84 -0.95
N PHE A 112 -11.28 -12.70 -0.06
CA PHE A 112 -11.78 -13.86 0.66
C PHE A 112 -12.54 -14.71 -0.34
N LYS A 113 -12.49 -16.02 -0.19
CA LYS A 113 -13.23 -17.04 -0.97
C LYS A 113 -14.77 -16.86 -0.92
N ASN A 114 -15.25 -15.75 -0.36
CA ASN A 114 -16.63 -15.34 -0.16
C ASN A 114 -16.77 -13.86 -0.55
N ASN A 115 -17.73 -13.55 -1.42
CA ASN A 115 -18.01 -12.28 -2.10
C ASN A 115 -18.35 -11.08 -1.18
N ASN A 116 -17.55 -10.78 -0.17
CA ASN A 116 -17.78 -9.64 0.72
C ASN A 116 -16.74 -8.55 0.47
N ARG A 117 -17.17 -7.47 -0.22
CA ARG A 117 -16.42 -6.23 -0.37
C ARG A 117 -16.32 -5.53 0.99
N LEU A 118 -15.13 -5.51 1.60
CA LEU A 118 -14.87 -4.64 2.76
C LEU A 118 -14.36 -3.29 2.25
N ILE A 119 -15.27 -2.31 2.19
CA ILE A 119 -14.92 -0.91 1.94
C ILE A 119 -14.36 -0.36 3.26
N TYR A 120 -13.03 -0.25 3.35
CA TYR A 120 -12.38 0.45 4.45
C TYR A 120 -12.58 1.97 4.26
N ASN A 121 -13.70 2.48 4.77
CA ASN A 121 -14.00 3.91 4.78
C ASN A 121 -13.27 4.55 5.98
N HIS A 122 -11.94 4.57 5.96
CA HIS A 122 -11.17 5.26 6.99
C HIS A 122 -11.37 6.78 6.83
N SER A 123 -12.27 7.29 7.69
CA SER A 123 -12.31 8.60 8.34
C SER A 123 -11.89 9.84 7.55
N LYS A 124 -12.86 10.77 7.39
CA LYS A 124 -12.61 12.21 7.25
C LYS A 124 -11.56 12.63 8.30
N ILE A 125 -10.44 13.17 7.86
CA ILE A 125 -9.56 13.97 8.71
C ILE A 125 -9.37 15.30 7.99
N ARG A 126 -9.80 16.38 8.65
CA ARG A 126 -9.62 17.76 8.19
C ARG A 126 -8.12 18.04 8.18
N CYS A 127 -7.62 18.51 7.04
CA CYS A 127 -6.40 19.31 7.01
C CYS A 127 -6.71 20.57 7.85
N TYR A 128 -5.93 20.78 8.91
CA TYR A 128 -5.82 22.08 9.59
C TYR A 128 -4.65 22.82 8.98
#